data_AF-A0A7K3YYM1-F1
#
_entry.id   AF-A0A7K3YYM1-F1
#
_cell.length_a   1.000
_cell.length_b   1.000
_cell.length_c   1.000
_cell.angle_alpha   90.00
_cell.angle_beta   90.00
_cell.angle_gamma   90.00
#
_symmetry.space_group_name_H-M   'P 1'
#
loop_
_entity.id
_entity.type
_entity.pdbx_description
1 polymer ?
#
loop_
_entity_poly.entity_id
_entity_poly.type
_entity_poly.pdbx_seq_one_letter_code
_entity_poly.pdbx_strand_id
1 'polypeptide(L)'
;MLITLEGIDGSGKSTLHASLKELLPDLDPLFTREPGATWVGDQVRRAIKERSDPITEATLFVADHAEHLATVVRPALAEGRLVISDRYSDSRYAYQSVTLQGI
;
A
#
# COMPACT_ATOMS: atom_id res chain seq x y z
N MET A 1 16.33 -0.04 0.55
CA MET A 1 15.70 -1.18 1.29
C MET A 1 14.20 -0.92 1.36
N LEU A 2 13.36 -1.95 1.23
CA LEU A 2 11.90 -1.83 1.36
C LEU A 2 11.44 -2.51 2.65
N ILE A 3 10.67 -1.78 3.47
CA ILE A 3 9.95 -2.29 4.65
C ILE A 3 8.45 -2.07 4.42
N THR A 4 7.64 -3.10 4.63
CA THR A 4 6.18 -3.01 4.55
C THR A 4 5.57 -3.16 5.93
N LEU A 5 4.59 -2.31 6.25
CA LEU A 5 3.84 -2.36 7.50
C LEU A 5 2.49 -3.00 7.21
N GLU A 6 2.28 -4.21 7.72
CA GLU A 6 1.11 -5.04 7.41
C GLU A 6 0.30 -5.39 8.66
N GLY A 7 -0.97 -5.74 8.46
CA GLY A 7 -1.88 -6.12 9.54
C GLY A 7 -3.31 -5.62 9.33
N ILE A 8 -4.24 -6.17 10.12
CA ILE A 8 -5.65 -5.78 10.11
C ILE A 8 -5.86 -4.35 10.66
N ASP A 9 -7.04 -3.79 10.45
CA ASP A 9 -7.39 -2.49 11.05
C ASP A 9 -7.38 -2.58 12.59
N GLY A 10 -6.86 -1.54 13.24
CA GLY A 10 -6.66 -1.54 14.69
C GLY A 10 -5.37 -2.23 15.18
N SER A 11 -4.55 -2.82 14.30
CA SER A 11 -3.30 -3.50 14.70
C SER A 11 -2.14 -2.58 15.13
N GLY A 12 -2.32 -1.26 15.09
CA GLY A 12 -1.31 -0.28 15.51
C GLY A 12 -0.36 0.22 14.39
N LYS A 13 -0.60 -0.14 13.11
CA LYS A 13 0.24 0.32 11.97
C LYS A 13 0.44 1.83 11.94
N SER A 14 -0.63 2.60 12.12
CA SER A 14 -0.57 4.07 12.08
C SER A 14 0.30 4.64 13.21
N THR A 15 0.25 4.03 14.40
CA THR A 15 1.12 4.39 15.54
C THR A 15 2.57 4.07 15.22
N LEU A 16 2.86 2.86 14.74
CA LEU A 16 4.21 2.46 14.34
C LEU A 16 4.77 3.39 13.25
N HIS A 17 3.96 3.69 12.24
CA HIS A 17 4.33 4.60 11.15
C HIS A 17 4.69 6.01 11.65
N ALA A 18 3.91 6.56 12.59
CA ALA A 18 4.21 7.85 13.21
C ALA A 18 5.52 7.80 14.02
N SER A 19 5.71 6.75 14.84
CA SER A 19 6.94 6.58 15.62
C SER A 19 8.18 6.42 14.73
N LEU A 20 8.08 5.70 13.60
CA LEU A 20 9.19 5.54 12.67
C LEU A 20 9.62 6.87 12.04
N LYS A 21 8.70 7.80 11.80
CA LYS A 21 9.03 9.16 11.32
C LYS A 21 9.85 9.94 12.34
N GLU A 22 9.55 9.77 13.63
CA GLU A 22 10.25 10.46 14.71
C GLU A 22 11.62 9.82 15.02
N LEU A 23 11.73 8.50 14.86
CA LEU A 23 12.93 7.74 15.22
C LEU A 23 14.00 7.67 14.12
N LEU A 24 13.63 7.88 12.86
CA LEU A 24 14.54 7.73 11.72
C LEU A 24 14.79 9.04 10.95
N PRO A 25 14.90 10.23 11.58
CA PRO A 25 15.07 11.48 10.84
C PRO A 25 16.38 11.48 10.03
N ASP A 26 17.45 10.88 10.58
CA ASP A 26 18.77 10.85 9.93
C ASP A 26 18.81 9.97 8.67
N LEU A 27 17.88 9.03 8.53
CA LEU A 27 17.80 8.14 7.36
C LEU A 27 16.90 8.69 6.24
N ASP A 28 16.16 9.78 6.50
CA ASP A 28 15.15 10.37 5.62
C ASP A 28 14.35 9.34 4.76
N PRO A 29 13.62 8.40 5.40
CA PRO A 29 12.91 7.36 4.66
C PRO A 29 11.81 7.94 3.79
N LEU A 30 11.63 7.38 2.60
CA LEU A 30 10.42 7.60 1.81
C LEU A 30 9.27 6.83 2.43
N PHE A 31 8.33 7.55 3.04
CA PHE A 31 7.06 6.98 3.50
C PHE A 31 6.02 7.00 2.39
N THR A 32 5.42 5.84 2.13
CA THR A 32 4.39 5.67 1.10
C THR A 32 3.30 4.69 1.57
N ARG A 33 2.30 4.38 0.75
CA ARG A 33 1.20 3.47 1.10
C ARG A 33 0.46 2.90 -0.10
N GLU A 34 -0.16 1.74 0.10
CA GLU A 34 -1.12 1.14 -0.83
C GLU A 34 -2.47 0.89 -0.13
N PRO A 35 -3.63 1.29 -0.70
CA PRO A 35 -3.76 2.08 -1.91
C PRO A 35 -3.64 3.59 -1.68
N GLY A 36 -3.22 4.31 -2.73
CA GLY A 36 -3.36 5.76 -2.83
C GLY A 36 -2.10 6.59 -2.62
N ALA A 37 -0.95 6.06 -3.03
CA ALA A 37 0.24 6.87 -3.32
C ALA A 37 0.23 7.44 -4.76
N THR A 38 -0.68 6.94 -5.61
CA THR A 38 -0.83 7.33 -7.03
C THR A 38 -2.30 7.59 -7.36
N TRP A 39 -2.58 8.17 -8.54
CA TRP A 39 -3.95 8.41 -9.00
C TRP A 39 -4.75 7.10 -9.19
N VAL A 40 -4.07 5.98 -9.45
CA VAL A 40 -4.71 4.66 -9.58
C VAL A 40 -5.26 4.20 -8.24
N GLY A 41 -4.53 4.45 -7.15
CA GLY A 41 -5.00 4.17 -5.80
C GLY A 41 -6.21 5.00 -5.38
N ASP A 42 -6.41 6.18 -5.95
CA ASP A 42 -7.66 6.93 -5.79
C ASP A 42 -8.84 6.21 -6.47
N GLN A 43 -8.60 5.52 -7.59
CA GLN A 43 -9.61 4.68 -8.24
C GLN A 43 -9.95 3.45 -7.40
N VAL A 44 -8.98 2.84 -6.71
CA VAL A 44 -9.24 1.77 -5.73
C VAL A 44 -10.18 2.26 -4.63
N ARG A 45 -9.86 3.41 -4.01
CA ARG A 45 -10.70 4.01 -2.95
C ARG A 45 -12.10 4.32 -3.45
N ARG A 46 -12.23 4.78 -4.69
CA ARG A 46 -13.52 5.00 -5.35
C ARG A 46 -14.30 3.69 -5.54
N ALA A 47 -13.67 2.64 -6.05
CA ALA A 47 -14.30 1.34 -6.28
C ALA A 47 -14.86 0.75 -4.98
N ILE A 48 -14.09 0.81 -3.88
CA ILE A 48 -14.55 0.41 -2.54
C ILE A 48 -15.76 1.23 -2.12
N LYS A 49 -15.69 2.57 -2.24
CA LYS A 49 -16.77 3.49 -1.84
C LYS A 49 -18.06 3.24 -2.62
N GLU A 50 -17.94 3.01 -3.93
CA GLU A 50 -19.07 2.76 -4.83
C GLU A 50 -19.54 1.30 -4.82
N ARG A 51 -18.88 0.42 -4.05
CA ARG A 51 -19.18 -1.02 -3.98
C ARG A 51 -19.18 -1.66 -5.36
N SER A 52 -18.12 -1.40 -6.12
CA SER A 52 -17.91 -1.98 -7.44
C SER A 52 -17.84 -3.51 -7.37
N ASP A 53 -17.97 -4.14 -8.53
CA ASP A 53 -17.77 -5.59 -8.68
C ASP A 53 -16.43 -6.03 -8.05
N PRO A 54 -16.38 -7.12 -7.27
CA PRO A 54 -15.17 -7.51 -6.54
C PRO A 54 -13.97 -7.87 -7.43
N ILE A 55 -14.19 -8.37 -8.65
CA ILE A 55 -13.11 -8.63 -9.62
C ILE A 55 -12.55 -7.30 -10.13
N THR A 56 -13.41 -6.31 -10.36
CA THR A 56 -13.00 -4.94 -10.70
C THR A 56 -12.15 -4.33 -9.58
N GLU A 57 -12.62 -4.41 -8.33
CA GLU A 57 -11.86 -3.92 -7.17
C GLU A 57 -10.49 -4.60 -7.04
N ALA A 58 -10.45 -5.94 -7.11
CA ALA A 58 -9.19 -6.70 -7.02
C ALA A 58 -8.21 -6.36 -8.14
N THR A 59 -8.71 -6.14 -9.37
CA THR A 59 -7.87 -5.74 -10.51
C THR A 59 -7.33 -4.32 -10.34
N LEU A 60 -8.13 -3.41 -9.79
CA LEU A 60 -7.67 -2.05 -9.46
C LEU A 60 -6.58 -2.06 -8.38
N PHE A 61 -6.67 -2.92 -7.37
CA PHE A 61 -5.59 -3.10 -6.40
C PHE A 61 -4.28 -3.57 -7.06
N VAL A 62 -4.36 -4.48 -8.03
CA VAL A 62 -3.18 -4.92 -8.80
C VAL A 62 -2.63 -3.78 -9.67
N ALA A 63 -3.50 -2.99 -10.29
CA ALA A 63 -3.09 -1.84 -11.09
C ALA A 63 -2.40 -0.76 -10.24
N ASP A 64 -2.95 -0.42 -9.06
CA ASP A 64 -2.34 0.54 -8.14
C ASP A 64 -0.98 0.06 -7.66
N HIS A 65 -0.84 -1.22 -7.30
CA HIS A 65 0.44 -1.81 -6.92
C HIS A 65 1.49 -1.70 -8.03
N ALA A 66 1.11 -2.00 -9.28
CA ALA A 66 2.01 -1.89 -10.42
C ALA A 66 2.47 -0.44 -10.67
N GLU A 67 1.53 0.51 -10.63
CA GLU A 67 1.82 1.94 -10.80
C GLU A 67 2.71 2.47 -9.67
N HIS A 68 2.38 2.15 -8.43
CA HIS A 68 3.14 2.56 -7.25
C HIS A 68 4.57 2.00 -7.27
N LEU A 69 4.73 0.75 -7.70
CA LEU A 69 6.05 0.17 -7.89
C LEU A 69 6.87 0.90 -8.96
N ALA A 70 6.25 1.18 -10.11
CA ALA A 70 6.92 1.79 -11.25
C ALA A 70 7.33 3.24 -10.98
N THR A 71 6.49 4.00 -10.27
CA THR A 71 6.62 5.46 -10.17
C THR A 71 7.16 5.94 -8.83
N VAL A 72 7.06 5.14 -7.76
CA VAL A 72 7.46 5.54 -6.40
C VAL A 72 8.51 4.60 -5.82
N VAL A 73 8.20 3.30 -5.71
CA VAL A 73 9.05 2.36 -4.94
C VAL A 73 10.35 2.04 -5.67
N ARG A 74 10.30 1.61 -6.94
CA ARG A 74 11.52 1.23 -7.68
C ARG A 74 12.48 2.42 -7.89
N PRO A 75 12.01 3.62 -8.25
CA PRO A 75 12.89 4.79 -8.34
C PRO A 75 13.59 5.09 -7.01
N ALA A 76 12.86 5.14 -5.91
CA ALA A 76 13.45 5.44 -4.60
C ALA A 76 14.47 4.38 -4.14
N LEU A 77 14.19 3.10 -4.41
CA LEU A 77 15.14 2.02 -4.12
C LEU A 77 16.40 2.10 -4.99
N ALA A 78 16.28 2.50 -6.26
CA ALA A 78 17.42 2.69 -7.16
C ALA A 78 18.34 3.83 -6.71
N GLU A 79 17.77 4.85 -6.05
CA GLU A 79 18.50 5.94 -5.38
C GLU A 79 19.12 5.52 -4.03
N GLY A 80 18.93 4.28 -3.60
CA GLY A 80 19.45 3.77 -2.33
C GLY A 80 18.63 4.18 -1.11
N ARG A 81 17.43 4.77 -1.29
CA ARG A 81 16.60 5.23 -0.17
C ARG A 81 16.02 4.05 0.62
N LEU A 82 15.77 4.30 1.91
CA LEU A 82 14.87 3.47 2.70
C LEU A 82 13.43 3.81 2.30
N VAL A 83 12.64 2.81 1.92
CA VAL A 83 11.22 2.95 1.62
C VAL A 83 10.42 2.21 2.68
N ILE A 84 9.45 2.90 3.29
CA ILE A 84 8.53 2.33 4.27
C ILE A 84 7.11 2.49 3.71
N SER A 85 6.47 1.38 3.38
CA SER A 85 5.10 1.36 2.85
C SER A 85 4.09 0.93 3.91
N ASP A 86 3.05 1.71 4.16
CA ASP A 86 1.85 1.27 4.89
C ASP A 86 0.97 0.45 3.96
N ARG A 87 0.92 -0.86 4.22
CA ARG A 87 0.40 -1.92 3.34
C ARG A 87 1.15 -2.08 2.00
N TYR A 88 1.00 -3.27 1.45
CA TYR A 88 1.60 -3.73 0.20
C TYR A 88 0.87 -5.00 -0.29
N SER A 89 1.60 -5.95 -0.89
CA SER A 89 1.04 -7.18 -1.45
C SER A 89 0.37 -8.09 -0.42
N ASP A 90 0.81 -8.13 0.84
CA ASP A 90 0.29 -9.07 1.84
C ASP A 90 -1.15 -8.70 2.24
N SER A 91 -1.44 -7.40 2.38
CA SER A 91 -2.81 -6.91 2.50
C SER A 91 -3.68 -7.43 1.37
N ARG A 92 -3.21 -7.42 0.13
CA ARG A 92 -4.00 -7.91 -1.00
C ARG A 92 -4.31 -9.41 -0.88
N TYR A 93 -3.32 -10.23 -0.51
CA TYR A 93 -3.55 -11.66 -0.29
C TYR A 93 -4.55 -11.91 0.85
N ALA A 94 -4.45 -11.17 1.94
CA ALA A 94 -5.33 -11.33 3.10
C ALA A 94 -6.77 -10.89 2.83
N TYR A 95 -6.97 -9.74 2.17
CA TYR A 95 -8.30 -9.16 1.99
C TYR A 95 -9.00 -9.67 0.73
N GLN A 96 -8.32 -9.71 -0.43
CA GLN A 96 -8.98 -10.15 -1.67
C GLN A 96 -9.28 -11.64 -1.70
N SER A 97 -8.56 -12.48 -0.94
CA SER A 97 -8.94 -13.90 -0.81
C SER A 97 -10.32 -14.07 -0.15
N VAL A 98 -10.70 -13.16 0.75
CA VAL A 98 -12.01 -13.15 1.40
C VAL A 98 -13.06 -12.53 0.49
N THR A 99 -12.78 -11.39 -0.15
CA THR A 99 -13.78 -10.69 -0.99
C THR A 99 -14.10 -11.42 -2.29
N LEU A 100 -13.17 -12.23 -2.80
CA LEU A 100 -13.36 -13.06 -3.99
C LEU A 100 -13.92 -14.46 -3.68
N GLN A 101 -14.15 -14.79 -2.40
CA GLN A 101 -14.63 -16.12 -2.03
C GLN A 101 -16.04 -16.37 -2.58
N GLY A 102 -16.19 -17.40 -3.41
CA GLY A 102 -17.49 -17.80 -3.97
C GLY A 102 -17.92 -17.01 -5.21
N ILE A 103 -17.02 -16.19 -5.76
CA ILE A 103 -17.08 -15.67 -7.13
C ILE A 103 -16.39 -16.67 -8.07
#